data_AF-A0A963M686-F1
#
_entry.id   AF-A0A963M686-F1
#
_cell.length_a   1.000
_cell.length_b   1.000
_cell.length_c   1.000
_cell.angle_alpha   90.00
_cell.angle_beta   90.00
_cell.angle_gamma   90.00
#
_symmetry.space_group_name_H-M   'P 1'
#
loop_
_entity.id
_entity.type
_entity.pdbx_description
1 polymer ?
#
loop_
_entity_poly.entity_id
_entity_poly.type
_entity_poly.pdbx_seq_one_letter_code
_entity_poly.pdbx_strand_id
1 'polypeptide(L)'
;MKALAFFALSAVATAAMAAAPTTPATINISGTSTQTASVTGSSAVVNLATEGTYANQNLASNKGNVQILDGAKSEQTVRVHNGVMINAALQAGDVAVQSASSNVGNVDVAGKQSQTTSVTGGMVNIANGNGCGDNCNPAETATAYQNASSNFGDVTIGANGKSTQKTSVAGLAVNVANGGDTVAVQNMSSNYGQVNIWGTSSQTTAIGAGSIVANLAWGDKAAAYQNLASNDSCEPPPPICVGAACGPFQTAQAGGGNGGWKPKR
;
A
#
# COMPACT_ATOMS: atom_id res chain seq x y z
N MET A 1 16.42 30.72 -16.63
CA MET A 1 15.55 30.58 -15.44
C MET A 1 16.43 30.06 -14.31
N LYS A 2 16.59 30.83 -13.23
CA LYS A 2 17.48 30.48 -12.11
C LYS A 2 16.75 29.49 -11.20
N ALA A 3 17.29 28.29 -11.03
CA ALA A 3 16.75 27.28 -10.15
C ALA A 3 17.05 27.65 -8.69
N LEU A 4 16.01 27.85 -7.88
CA LEU A 4 16.14 27.89 -6.43
C LEU A 4 15.91 26.46 -5.91
N ALA A 5 16.96 25.83 -5.41
CA ALA A 5 16.87 24.62 -4.61
C ALA A 5 17.00 25.02 -3.13
N PHE A 6 15.95 24.78 -2.35
CA PHE A 6 16.02 24.87 -0.89
C PHE A 6 16.45 23.51 -0.34
N PHE A 7 17.68 23.44 0.18
CA PHE A 7 18.14 22.32 1.01
C PHE A 7 18.15 22.77 2.47
N ALA A 8 17.13 22.38 3.22
CA ALA A 8 17.15 22.48 4.68
C ALA A 8 17.59 21.12 5.25
N LEU A 9 18.89 20.98 5.49
CA LEU A 9 19.47 19.82 6.19
C LEU A 9 19.46 20.11 7.69
N SER A 10 18.55 19.48 8.44
CA SER A 10 18.63 19.41 9.90
C SER A 10 18.90 17.96 10.29
N ALA A 11 20.15 17.67 10.65
CA ALA A 11 20.52 16.38 11.22
C ALA A 11 20.27 16.45 12.74
N VAL A 12 19.21 15.80 13.20
CA VAL A 12 19.07 15.47 14.63
C VAL A 12 19.57 14.03 14.79
N ALA A 13 20.83 13.88 15.22
CA ALA A 13 21.34 12.61 15.70
C ALA A 13 20.66 12.32 17.05
N THR A 14 19.63 11.48 17.07
CA THR A 14 19.07 10.93 18.31
C THR A 14 19.63 9.53 18.51
N ALA A 15 20.32 9.35 19.64
CA ALA A 15 20.82 8.06 20.10
C ALA A 15 19.66 7.06 20.24
N ALA A 16 19.90 5.82 19.82
CA ALA A 16 18.97 4.73 19.94
C ALA A 16 18.66 4.46 21.42
N MET A 17 17.46 4.83 21.85
CA MET A 17 16.84 4.28 23.06
C MET A 17 16.06 3.04 22.65
N ALA A 18 16.41 1.89 23.24
CA ALA A 18 15.61 0.67 23.17
C ALA A 18 14.28 0.90 23.91
N ALA A 19 13.32 1.53 23.23
CA ALA A 19 11.95 1.67 23.69
C ALA A 19 11.19 0.39 23.32
N ALA A 20 10.43 -0.16 24.27
CA ALA A 20 9.38 -1.14 24.01
C ALA A 20 8.46 -0.65 22.86
N PRO A 21 7.83 -1.54 22.07
CA PRO A 21 6.99 -1.13 20.95
C PRO A 21 5.90 -0.20 21.45
N THR A 22 6.04 1.10 21.15
CA THR A 22 5.02 2.08 21.46
C THR A 22 3.85 1.84 20.51
N THR A 23 2.62 1.90 21.04
CA THR A 23 1.43 1.96 20.18
C THR A 23 1.64 3.04 19.14
N PRO A 24 1.45 2.76 17.83
CA PRO A 24 1.67 3.74 16.78
C PRO A 24 0.91 5.04 17.10
N ALA A 25 1.62 6.16 17.12
CA ALA A 25 1.01 7.45 17.35
C ALA A 25 -0.05 7.74 16.29
N THR A 26 -1.19 8.31 16.68
CA THR A 26 -2.25 8.72 15.76
C THR A 26 -1.84 9.98 15.01
N ILE A 27 -1.99 9.98 13.68
CA ILE A 27 -1.89 11.19 12.85
C ILE A 27 -3.28 11.84 12.79
N ASN A 28 -3.41 13.05 13.33
CA ASN A 28 -4.66 13.82 13.30
C ASN A 28 -4.62 14.91 12.22
N ILE A 29 -5.53 14.83 11.25
CA ILE A 29 -5.75 15.85 10.22
C ILE A 29 -7.04 16.60 10.60
N SER A 30 -6.88 17.75 11.24
CA SER A 30 -7.98 18.65 11.66
C SER A 30 -8.22 19.82 10.70
N GLY A 31 -7.31 20.04 9.75
CA GLY A 31 -7.37 21.11 8.74
C GLY A 31 -7.27 20.56 7.32
N THR A 32 -6.56 21.27 6.43
CA THR A 32 -6.25 20.76 5.09
C THR A 32 -4.84 20.18 5.06
N SER A 33 -4.71 18.92 4.66
CA SER A 33 -3.44 18.25 4.36
C SER A 33 -3.39 17.95 2.87
N THR A 34 -2.47 18.59 2.14
CA THR A 34 -2.26 18.35 0.71
C THR A 34 -0.88 17.74 0.51
N GLN A 35 -0.84 16.56 -0.09
CA GLN A 35 0.36 15.79 -0.37
C GLN A 35 0.46 15.59 -1.87
N THR A 36 1.55 16.04 -2.48
CA THR A 36 1.78 15.86 -3.92
C THR A 36 3.15 15.27 -4.15
N ALA A 37 3.22 14.17 -4.88
CA ALA A 37 4.47 13.59 -5.37
C ALA A 37 4.40 13.45 -6.90
N SER A 38 5.50 13.79 -7.57
CA SER A 38 5.56 13.77 -9.03
C SER A 38 6.87 13.14 -9.48
N VAL A 39 6.78 12.06 -10.26
CA VAL A 39 7.90 11.35 -10.88
C VAL A 39 7.79 11.59 -12.38
N THR A 40 8.61 12.51 -12.89
CA THR A 40 8.44 13.06 -14.25
C THR A 40 9.67 12.93 -15.13
N GLY A 41 9.46 12.85 -16.45
CA GLY A 41 10.54 12.62 -17.41
C GLY A 41 11.22 11.29 -17.14
N SER A 42 12.45 11.09 -17.59
CA SER A 42 13.19 9.83 -17.40
C SER A 42 13.69 9.57 -15.96
N SER A 43 12.95 10.04 -14.95
CA SER A 43 13.28 9.89 -13.53
C SER A 43 12.71 8.59 -12.97
N ALA A 44 13.40 8.04 -11.97
CA ALA A 44 12.97 6.83 -11.26
C ALA A 44 12.92 7.06 -9.75
N VAL A 45 11.88 6.54 -9.10
CA VAL A 45 11.82 6.38 -7.64
C VAL A 45 11.88 4.89 -7.35
N VAL A 46 12.99 4.45 -6.76
CA VAL A 46 13.27 3.03 -6.55
C VAL A 46 13.41 2.77 -5.06
N ASN A 47 12.65 1.80 -4.56
CA ASN A 47 12.81 1.23 -3.23
C ASN A 47 13.08 -0.27 -3.41
N LEU A 48 14.28 -0.70 -3.07
CA LEU A 48 14.76 -2.05 -3.32
C LEU A 48 15.25 -2.67 -2.01
N ALA A 49 14.81 -3.89 -1.75
CA ALA A 49 15.24 -4.70 -0.63
C ALA A 49 15.66 -6.10 -1.13
N THR A 50 16.77 -6.64 -0.62
CA THR A 50 17.50 -7.75 -1.28
C THR A 50 17.84 -8.94 -0.38
N GLU A 51 17.48 -8.98 0.90
CA GLU A 51 17.86 -10.07 1.84
C GLU A 51 16.82 -10.35 2.96
N GLY A 52 15.76 -11.12 2.69
CA GLY A 52 14.75 -11.48 3.71
C GLY A 52 13.96 -10.27 4.19
N THR A 53 13.43 -9.51 3.24
CA THR A 53 13.15 -8.08 3.38
C THR A 53 11.70 -7.67 3.14
N TYR A 54 11.36 -6.50 3.71
CA TYR A 54 10.10 -5.80 3.52
C TYR A 54 10.37 -4.47 2.79
N ALA A 55 9.94 -4.37 1.53
CA ALA A 55 10.03 -3.14 0.74
C ALA A 55 8.71 -2.36 0.80
N ASN A 56 8.72 -1.20 1.46
CA ASN A 56 7.54 -0.36 1.66
C ASN A 56 7.74 1.05 1.10
N GLN A 57 7.10 1.32 -0.04
CA GLN A 57 7.19 2.59 -0.74
C GLN A 57 5.82 3.30 -0.71
N ASN A 58 5.77 4.48 -0.10
CA ASN A 58 4.56 5.30 -0.02
C ASN A 58 4.82 6.66 -0.67
N LEU A 59 4.05 7.02 -1.69
CA LEU A 59 4.08 8.37 -2.28
C LEU A 59 2.74 9.06 -2.00
N ALA A 60 2.83 10.23 -1.38
CA ALA A 60 1.70 11.08 -0.99
C ALA A 60 0.53 10.25 -0.41
N SER A 61 0.78 9.40 0.58
CA SER A 61 -0.22 8.44 1.11
C SER A 61 -0.37 8.60 2.62
N ASN A 62 -1.55 8.29 3.14
CA ASN A 62 -1.78 8.16 4.58
C ASN A 62 -1.58 6.70 4.98
N LYS A 63 -0.75 6.44 6.00
CA LYS A 63 -0.43 5.07 6.42
C LYS A 63 -0.35 4.94 7.94
N GLY A 64 -0.82 3.81 8.47
CA GLY A 64 -0.83 3.53 9.90
C GLY A 64 -2.15 3.95 10.53
N ASN A 65 -2.10 4.57 11.71
CA ASN A 65 -3.26 5.06 12.44
C ASN A 65 -3.51 6.54 12.11
N VAL A 66 -4.53 6.84 11.30
CA VAL A 66 -4.81 8.20 10.79
C VAL A 66 -6.27 8.59 10.99
N GLN A 67 -6.51 9.80 11.47
CA GLN A 67 -7.84 10.38 11.63
C GLN A 67 -7.96 11.67 10.81
N ILE A 68 -8.89 11.69 9.86
CA ILE A 68 -9.29 12.88 9.11
C ILE A 68 -10.60 13.37 9.72
N LEU A 69 -10.52 14.42 10.54
CA LEU A 69 -11.63 14.89 11.37
C LEU A 69 -12.73 15.53 10.51
N ASP A 70 -13.91 15.68 11.11
CA ASP A 70 -15.03 16.37 10.46
C ASP A 70 -14.64 17.80 10.04
N GLY A 71 -15.12 18.22 8.87
CA GLY A 71 -14.73 19.48 8.24
C GLY A 71 -13.30 19.54 7.67
N ALA A 72 -12.43 18.58 7.99
CA ALA A 72 -11.06 18.53 7.48
C ALA A 72 -10.98 18.05 6.02
N LYS A 73 -9.83 18.24 5.38
CA LYS A 73 -9.53 17.78 4.02
C LYS A 73 -8.18 17.07 3.96
N SER A 74 -8.14 15.90 3.34
CA SER A 74 -6.89 15.21 3.00
C SER A 74 -6.84 14.95 1.48
N GLU A 75 -5.88 15.56 0.81
CA GLU A 75 -5.74 15.51 -0.64
C GLU A 75 -4.39 14.90 -1.00
N GLN A 76 -4.43 13.72 -1.61
CA GLN A 76 -3.26 12.96 -2.01
C GLN A 76 -3.17 12.90 -3.52
N THR A 77 -2.07 13.37 -4.10
CA THR A 77 -1.87 13.31 -5.54
C THR A 77 -0.50 12.73 -5.90
N VAL A 78 -0.51 11.69 -6.71
CA VAL A 78 0.69 11.10 -7.33
C VAL A 78 0.59 11.22 -8.84
N ARG A 79 1.64 11.72 -9.47
CA ARG A 79 1.79 11.73 -10.92
C ARG A 79 3.08 11.02 -11.32
N VAL A 80 2.96 9.93 -12.07
CA VAL A 80 4.08 9.23 -12.69
C VAL A 80 4.03 9.50 -14.18
N HIS A 81 4.64 10.59 -14.62
CA HIS A 81 4.50 11.08 -15.98
C HIS A 81 5.79 10.91 -16.77
N ASN A 82 5.86 9.88 -17.61
CA ASN A 82 7.06 9.43 -18.34
C ASN A 82 8.22 8.95 -17.46
N GLY A 83 8.04 8.87 -16.13
CA GLY A 83 8.99 8.29 -15.19
C GLY A 83 8.57 6.92 -14.67
N VAL A 84 9.30 6.37 -13.70
CA VAL A 84 8.98 5.04 -13.14
C VAL A 84 9.05 5.02 -11.62
N MET A 85 8.11 4.33 -11.00
CA MET A 85 8.16 3.96 -9.59
C MET A 85 8.37 2.46 -9.49
N ILE A 86 9.41 2.05 -8.79
CA ILE A 86 9.77 0.66 -8.61
C ILE A 86 9.85 0.39 -7.12
N ASN A 87 9.09 -0.59 -6.65
CA ASN A 87 9.23 -1.16 -5.32
C ASN A 87 9.50 -2.65 -5.49
N ALA A 88 10.61 -3.14 -4.94
CA ALA A 88 11.05 -4.51 -5.17
C ALA A 88 11.61 -5.12 -3.90
N ALA A 89 11.17 -6.33 -3.59
CA ALA A 89 11.72 -7.20 -2.56
C ALA A 89 12.02 -8.56 -3.23
N LEU A 90 13.30 -8.94 -3.30
CA LEU A 90 13.79 -9.92 -4.29
C LEU A 90 14.12 -11.33 -3.77
N GLN A 91 13.94 -11.62 -2.49
CA GLN A 91 14.31 -12.92 -1.87
C GLN A 91 13.12 -13.73 -1.33
N ALA A 92 13.38 -14.97 -0.90
CA ALA A 92 12.37 -15.86 -0.34
C ALA A 92 11.56 -15.21 0.80
N GLY A 93 10.22 -15.23 0.69
CA GLY A 93 9.34 -14.67 1.73
C GLY A 93 9.21 -13.17 1.76
N ASP A 94 9.73 -12.49 0.73
CA ASP A 94 9.75 -11.05 0.70
C ASP A 94 8.35 -10.44 0.51
N VAL A 95 8.17 -9.27 1.11
CA VAL A 95 6.92 -8.53 1.01
C VAL A 95 7.18 -7.16 0.40
N ALA A 96 6.47 -6.85 -0.68
CA ALA A 96 6.56 -5.58 -1.38
C ALA A 96 5.22 -4.84 -1.31
N VAL A 97 5.20 -3.72 -0.58
CA VAL A 97 4.03 -2.83 -0.46
C VAL A 97 4.33 -1.50 -1.13
N GLN A 98 3.68 -1.26 -2.27
CA GLN A 98 3.71 0.03 -2.97
C GLN A 98 2.35 0.72 -2.82
N SER A 99 2.37 1.98 -2.37
CA SER A 99 1.15 2.77 -2.19
C SER A 99 1.32 4.16 -2.78
N ALA A 100 0.48 4.48 -3.76
CA ALA A 100 0.41 5.78 -4.42
C ALA A 100 -0.92 6.43 -4.08
N SER A 101 -0.88 7.62 -3.48
CA SER A 101 -2.08 8.35 -3.06
C SER A 101 -3.08 7.51 -2.28
N SER A 102 -2.69 6.59 -1.42
CA SER A 102 -3.63 5.63 -0.79
C SER A 102 -3.77 5.86 0.71
N ASN A 103 -4.87 5.35 1.29
CA ASN A 103 -5.04 5.16 2.73
C ASN A 103 -4.74 3.70 3.05
N VAL A 104 -3.80 3.44 3.96
CA VAL A 104 -3.31 2.08 4.27
C VAL A 104 -3.21 1.88 5.78
N GLY A 105 -3.88 0.87 6.33
CA GLY A 105 -3.85 0.57 7.77
C GLY A 105 -5.17 0.92 8.45
N ASN A 106 -5.12 1.57 9.62
CA ASN A 106 -6.29 2.00 10.38
C ASN A 106 -6.58 3.49 10.10
N VAL A 107 -7.59 3.77 9.27
CA VAL A 107 -7.88 5.14 8.82
C VAL A 107 -9.36 5.49 9.05
N ASP A 108 -9.61 6.56 9.81
CA ASP A 108 -10.94 7.14 9.98
C ASP A 108 -11.07 8.43 9.16
N VAL A 109 -12.14 8.49 8.35
CA VAL A 109 -12.45 9.60 7.45
C VAL A 109 -13.82 10.17 7.82
N ALA A 110 -13.84 11.08 8.80
CA ALA A 110 -15.02 11.88 9.12
C ALA A 110 -15.15 13.11 8.19
N GLY A 111 -14.03 13.64 7.70
CA GLY A 111 -13.97 14.78 6.77
C GLY A 111 -13.98 14.38 5.29
N LYS A 112 -13.33 15.20 4.45
CA LYS A 112 -13.20 14.94 3.01
C LYS A 112 -11.82 14.41 2.68
N GLN A 113 -11.79 13.44 1.78
CA GLN A 113 -10.57 12.79 1.36
C GLN A 113 -10.62 12.58 -0.17
N SER A 114 -9.54 12.96 -0.86
CA SER A 114 -9.38 12.81 -2.31
C SER A 114 -8.02 12.16 -2.65
N GLN A 115 -8.05 10.92 -3.13
CA GLN A 115 -6.90 10.22 -3.67
C GLN A 115 -6.87 10.36 -5.20
N THR A 116 -5.75 10.76 -5.77
CA THR A 116 -5.59 10.78 -7.23
C THR A 116 -4.22 10.30 -7.69
N THR A 117 -4.19 9.23 -8.47
CA THR A 117 -2.98 8.68 -9.08
C THR A 117 -3.10 8.71 -10.60
N SER A 118 -2.13 9.32 -11.28
CA SER A 118 -2.02 9.32 -12.73
C SER A 118 -0.70 8.71 -13.17
N VAL A 119 -0.73 7.73 -14.06
CA VAL A 119 0.45 6.99 -14.53
C VAL A 119 0.48 7.03 -16.05
N THR A 120 1.46 7.71 -16.64
CA THR A 120 1.78 7.59 -18.08
C THR A 120 3.12 6.91 -18.32
N GLY A 121 3.98 6.85 -17.29
CA GLY A 121 5.18 6.03 -17.29
C GLY A 121 4.90 4.64 -16.72
N GLY A 122 5.55 4.28 -15.61
CA GLY A 122 5.39 2.95 -14.99
C GLY A 122 5.26 2.95 -13.47
N MET A 123 4.37 2.12 -12.95
CA MET A 123 4.32 1.69 -11.54
C MET A 123 4.59 0.19 -11.50
N VAL A 124 5.67 -0.20 -10.85
CA VAL A 124 6.13 -1.59 -10.79
C VAL A 124 6.32 -1.98 -9.33
N ASN A 125 5.65 -3.03 -8.89
CA ASN A 125 5.81 -3.64 -7.58
C ASN A 125 6.13 -5.12 -7.74
N ILE A 126 7.21 -5.58 -7.13
CA ILE A 126 7.71 -6.95 -7.29
C ILE A 126 8.04 -7.53 -5.91
N ALA A 127 7.46 -8.69 -5.60
CA ALA A 127 7.90 -9.56 -4.52
C ALA A 127 8.34 -10.90 -5.11
N ASN A 128 9.56 -11.33 -4.81
CA ASN A 128 10.01 -12.68 -5.14
C ASN A 128 9.94 -13.58 -3.90
N GLY A 129 10.01 -14.88 -4.14
CA GLY A 129 9.80 -15.93 -3.17
C GLY A 129 10.44 -17.20 -3.71
N ASN A 130 11.05 -18.02 -2.85
CA ASN A 130 11.58 -19.33 -3.28
C ASN A 130 10.49 -20.42 -3.27
N GLY A 131 9.25 -20.03 -2.97
CA GLY A 131 8.13 -20.94 -2.70
C GLY A 131 8.23 -21.60 -1.34
N CYS A 132 7.07 -22.06 -0.87
CA CYS A 132 6.96 -22.87 0.34
C CYS A 132 7.62 -24.24 0.08
N GLY A 133 8.63 -24.62 0.88
CA GLY A 133 9.03 -26.03 0.99
C GLY A 133 7.91 -26.88 1.62
N ASP A 134 8.10 -28.19 1.80
CA ASP A 134 7.04 -29.15 2.22
C ASP A 134 6.21 -28.80 3.49
N ASN A 135 6.55 -27.74 4.25
CA ASN A 135 5.91 -27.34 5.50
C ASN A 135 5.32 -25.90 5.53
N CYS A 136 5.29 -25.16 4.41
CA CYS A 136 4.70 -23.81 4.31
C CYS A 136 4.88 -22.92 5.55
N ASN A 137 6.12 -22.45 5.75
CA ASN A 137 6.35 -21.34 6.65
C ASN A 137 5.86 -20.05 5.96
N PRO A 138 4.92 -19.28 6.55
CA PRO A 138 4.48 -17.99 5.99
C PRO A 138 5.64 -16.97 5.81
N ALA A 139 6.80 -17.22 6.43
CA ALA A 139 8.04 -16.49 6.19
C ALA A 139 8.73 -16.81 4.83
N GLU A 140 8.16 -17.67 3.99
CA GLU A 140 8.70 -18.04 2.66
C GLU A 140 7.78 -17.60 1.50
N THR A 141 6.59 -17.10 1.82
CA THR A 141 5.58 -16.67 0.85
C THR A 141 5.82 -15.23 0.39
N ALA A 142 6.07 -15.03 -0.91
CA ALA A 142 6.13 -13.69 -1.47
C ALA A 142 4.76 -13.03 -1.51
N THR A 143 4.67 -11.79 -1.01
CA THR A 143 3.43 -11.02 -1.07
C THR A 143 3.65 -9.64 -1.67
N ALA A 144 2.91 -9.33 -2.74
CA ALA A 144 3.00 -8.04 -3.44
C ALA A 144 1.68 -7.28 -3.33
N TYR A 145 1.67 -6.17 -2.60
CA TYR A 145 0.55 -5.22 -2.52
C TYR A 145 0.85 -3.96 -3.31
N GLN A 146 0.08 -3.71 -4.38
CA GLN A 146 0.14 -2.45 -5.12
C GLN A 146 -1.19 -1.70 -5.01
N ASN A 147 -1.16 -0.58 -4.29
CA ASN A 147 -2.33 0.27 -4.08
C ASN A 147 -2.12 1.60 -4.82
N ALA A 148 -3.04 1.95 -5.71
CA ALA A 148 -3.16 3.28 -6.29
C ALA A 148 -4.52 3.87 -5.93
N SER A 149 -4.51 5.06 -5.35
CA SER A 149 -5.71 5.77 -4.91
C SER A 149 -6.71 4.94 -4.08
N SER A 150 -6.27 3.97 -3.28
CA SER A 150 -7.15 2.99 -2.65
C SER A 150 -7.28 3.19 -1.13
N ASN A 151 -8.32 2.60 -0.55
CA ASN A 151 -8.45 2.38 0.89
C ASN A 151 -8.13 0.90 1.16
N PHE A 152 -7.09 0.62 1.94
CA PHE A 152 -6.60 -0.74 2.21
C PHE A 152 -6.40 -0.96 3.71
N GLY A 153 -7.02 -1.99 4.27
CA GLY A 153 -6.93 -2.32 5.69
C GLY A 153 -8.25 -2.10 6.44
N ASP A 154 -8.17 -1.50 7.62
CA ASP A 154 -9.32 -1.10 8.44
C ASP A 154 -9.62 0.38 8.19
N VAL A 155 -10.60 0.66 7.32
CA VAL A 155 -10.93 2.03 6.94
C VAL A 155 -12.39 2.32 7.23
N THR A 156 -12.64 3.37 8.01
CA THR A 156 -13.98 3.88 8.25
C THR A 156 -14.17 5.20 7.53
N ILE A 157 -15.22 5.30 6.72
CA ILE A 157 -15.71 6.56 6.16
C ILE A 157 -16.97 6.92 6.94
N GLY A 158 -16.86 7.91 7.83
CA GLY A 158 -17.96 8.35 8.70
C GLY A 158 -19.15 8.91 7.93
N ALA A 159 -20.28 9.13 8.61
CA ALA A 159 -21.55 9.54 7.97
C ALA A 159 -21.44 10.84 7.14
N ASN A 160 -20.64 11.80 7.63
CA ASN A 160 -20.32 13.05 6.91
C ASN A 160 -19.06 12.93 6.02
N GLY A 161 -18.39 11.79 6.10
CA GLY A 161 -17.15 11.48 5.42
C GLY A 161 -17.35 11.34 3.92
N LYS A 162 -16.38 11.83 3.16
CA LYS A 162 -16.31 11.61 1.71
C LYS A 162 -14.95 11.10 1.32
N SER A 163 -14.90 9.98 0.59
CA SER A 163 -13.67 9.42 0.03
C SER A 163 -13.79 9.34 -1.50
N THR A 164 -12.90 10.00 -2.22
CA THR A 164 -12.87 10.02 -3.69
C THR A 164 -11.58 9.39 -4.19
N GLN A 165 -11.69 8.23 -4.82
CA GLN A 165 -10.58 7.48 -5.36
C GLN A 165 -10.53 7.61 -6.89
N LYS A 166 -9.43 8.16 -7.44
CA LYS A 166 -9.27 8.29 -8.89
C LYS A 166 -7.91 7.81 -9.39
N THR A 167 -7.90 6.75 -10.19
CA THR A 167 -6.70 6.24 -10.84
C THR A 167 -6.85 6.33 -12.35
N SER A 168 -5.83 6.84 -13.02
CA SER A 168 -5.72 6.80 -14.48
C SER A 168 -4.39 6.21 -14.90
N VAL A 169 -4.42 5.18 -15.74
CA VAL A 169 -3.23 4.51 -16.29
C VAL A 169 -3.23 4.65 -17.80
N ALA A 170 -2.26 5.40 -18.31
CA ALA A 170 -1.92 5.58 -19.72
C ALA A 170 -0.50 5.05 -20.02
N GLY A 171 -0.06 4.03 -19.26
CA GLY A 171 1.28 3.45 -19.27
C GLY A 171 1.25 2.05 -18.67
N LEU A 172 2.16 1.77 -17.73
CA LEU A 172 2.25 0.46 -17.06
C LEU A 172 1.90 0.57 -15.57
N ALA A 173 1.04 -0.32 -15.08
CA ALA A 173 0.84 -0.59 -13.65
C ALA A 173 0.90 -2.10 -13.42
N VAL A 174 2.04 -2.57 -12.92
CA VAL A 174 2.37 -3.99 -12.83
C VAL A 174 2.68 -4.36 -11.39
N ASN A 175 2.02 -5.39 -10.90
CA ASN A 175 2.25 -6.01 -9.60
C ASN A 175 2.59 -7.48 -9.82
N VAL A 176 3.68 -7.96 -9.21
CA VAL A 176 4.18 -9.32 -9.40
C VAL A 176 4.52 -9.95 -8.06
N ALA A 177 4.04 -11.16 -7.81
CA ALA A 177 4.49 -12.04 -6.73
C ALA A 177 4.98 -13.38 -7.33
N ASN A 178 6.22 -13.76 -7.05
CA ASN A 178 6.83 -14.97 -7.61
C ASN A 178 7.19 -15.97 -6.51
N GLY A 179 6.90 -17.25 -6.69
CA GLY A 179 7.11 -18.34 -5.72
C GLY A 179 5.84 -19.16 -5.45
N GLY A 180 5.99 -20.32 -4.83
CA GLY A 180 4.86 -21.11 -4.28
C GLY A 180 4.10 -20.37 -3.16
N ASP A 181 2.79 -20.61 -3.10
CA ASP A 181 1.80 -20.02 -2.19
C ASP A 181 1.71 -18.49 -2.23
N THR A 182 2.21 -17.87 -3.30
CA THR A 182 2.36 -16.40 -3.38
C THR A 182 1.05 -15.68 -3.58
N VAL A 183 1.04 -14.41 -3.13
CA VAL A 183 -0.14 -13.56 -3.23
C VAL A 183 0.22 -12.22 -3.84
N ALA A 184 -0.41 -11.90 -4.97
CA ALA A 184 -0.36 -10.59 -5.59
C ALA A 184 -1.71 -9.88 -5.45
N VAL A 185 -1.76 -8.75 -4.78
CA VAL A 185 -2.98 -7.93 -4.60
C VAL A 185 -2.76 -6.56 -5.21
N GLN A 186 -3.57 -6.22 -6.20
CA GLN A 186 -3.51 -4.94 -6.90
C GLN A 186 -4.84 -4.20 -6.77
N ASN A 187 -4.81 -3.05 -6.11
CA ASN A 187 -5.98 -2.20 -5.89
C ASN A 187 -5.80 -0.87 -6.61
N MET A 188 -6.65 -0.59 -7.60
CA MET A 188 -6.72 0.68 -8.33
C MET A 188 -8.06 1.33 -8.01
N SER A 189 -8.01 2.45 -7.29
CA SER A 189 -9.18 3.15 -6.78
C SER A 189 -10.19 2.26 -6.07
N SER A 190 -9.76 1.34 -5.20
CA SER A 190 -10.63 0.33 -4.59
C SER A 190 -10.67 0.42 -3.07
N ASN A 191 -11.64 -0.25 -2.46
CA ASN A 191 -11.74 -0.49 -1.02
C ASN A 191 -11.44 -1.96 -0.77
N TYR A 192 -10.36 -2.26 -0.05
CA TYR A 192 -9.90 -3.62 0.19
C TYR A 192 -9.66 -3.90 1.68
N GLY A 193 -10.25 -4.97 2.20
CA GLY A 193 -10.20 -5.34 3.62
C GLY A 193 -11.46 -4.95 4.39
N GLN A 194 -11.31 -4.60 5.68
CA GLN A 194 -12.43 -4.17 6.52
C GLN A 194 -12.71 -2.68 6.29
N VAL A 195 -13.55 -2.38 5.28
CA VAL A 195 -13.91 -1.00 4.96
C VAL A 195 -15.37 -0.72 5.25
N ASN A 196 -15.63 0.16 6.22
CA ASN A 196 -16.97 0.58 6.62
C ASN A 196 -17.31 1.94 6.00
N ILE A 197 -18.42 2.03 5.27
CA ILE A 197 -18.81 3.25 4.54
C ILE A 197 -20.18 3.72 5.00
N TRP A 198 -20.19 4.70 5.89
CA TRP A 198 -21.41 5.39 6.36
C TRP A 198 -21.72 6.64 5.54
N GLY A 199 -20.68 7.28 5.00
CA GLY A 199 -20.77 8.45 4.14
C GLY A 199 -20.74 8.10 2.66
N THR A 200 -20.00 8.88 1.86
CA THR A 200 -19.89 8.66 0.40
C THR A 200 -18.51 8.14 0.02
N SER A 201 -18.45 7.06 -0.76
CA SER A 201 -17.23 6.61 -1.45
C SER A 201 -17.46 6.64 -2.96
N SER A 202 -16.52 7.18 -3.72
CA SER A 202 -16.59 7.24 -5.19
C SER A 202 -15.28 6.78 -5.81
N GLN A 203 -15.36 5.71 -6.58
CA GLN A 203 -14.22 5.03 -7.17
C GLN A 203 -14.21 5.22 -8.69
N THR A 204 -13.07 5.55 -9.27
CA THR A 204 -12.95 5.66 -10.72
C THR A 204 -11.57 5.23 -11.17
N THR A 205 -11.53 4.15 -11.97
CA THR A 205 -10.33 3.69 -12.66
C THR A 205 -10.51 3.88 -14.16
N ALA A 206 -9.57 4.57 -14.80
CA ALA A 206 -9.52 4.74 -16.24
C ALA A 206 -8.22 4.15 -16.79
N ILE A 207 -8.33 3.25 -17.78
CA ILE A 207 -7.18 2.63 -18.46
C ILE A 207 -7.19 3.11 -19.91
N GLY A 208 -6.12 3.78 -20.32
CA GLY A 208 -5.96 4.36 -21.65
C GLY A 208 -5.60 3.30 -22.70
N ALA A 209 -5.75 3.67 -23.97
CA ALA A 209 -5.36 2.82 -25.08
C ALA A 209 -3.87 2.44 -25.00
N GLY A 210 -3.55 1.17 -25.27
CA GLY A 210 -2.18 0.65 -25.25
C GLY A 210 -1.55 0.54 -23.84
N SER A 211 -2.33 0.75 -22.78
CA SER A 211 -1.87 0.65 -21.40
C SER A 211 -2.02 -0.77 -20.84
N ILE A 212 -1.23 -1.10 -19.84
CA ILE A 212 -1.28 -2.41 -19.17
C ILE A 212 -1.47 -2.21 -17.67
N VAL A 213 -2.49 -2.87 -17.14
CA VAL A 213 -2.68 -3.07 -15.70
C VAL A 213 -2.63 -4.57 -15.45
N ALA A 214 -1.54 -5.05 -14.85
CA ALA A 214 -1.28 -6.47 -14.67
C ALA A 214 -1.02 -6.80 -13.20
N ASN A 215 -1.69 -7.83 -12.71
CA ASN A 215 -1.46 -8.43 -11.40
C ASN A 215 -1.13 -9.91 -11.61
N LEU A 216 0.10 -10.29 -11.28
CA LEU A 216 0.68 -11.57 -11.67
C LEU A 216 1.16 -12.29 -10.42
N ALA A 217 0.67 -13.51 -10.20
CA ALA A 217 1.18 -14.40 -9.17
C ALA A 217 1.63 -15.70 -9.83
N TRP A 218 2.88 -16.11 -9.64
CA TRP A 218 3.49 -17.26 -10.31
C TRP A 218 4.07 -18.27 -9.32
N GLY A 219 3.61 -19.52 -9.40
CA GLY A 219 4.11 -20.64 -8.58
C GLY A 219 2.99 -21.64 -8.24
N ASP A 220 3.31 -22.69 -7.49
CA ASP A 220 2.29 -23.60 -6.93
C ASP A 220 1.35 -22.82 -6.01
N LYS A 221 0.03 -23.05 -6.08
CA LYS A 221 -0.99 -22.37 -5.25
C LYS A 221 -0.92 -20.83 -5.21
N ALA A 222 -0.40 -20.20 -6.27
CA ALA A 222 -0.33 -18.76 -6.36
C ALA A 222 -1.72 -18.13 -6.54
N ALA A 223 -1.96 -16.97 -5.92
CA ALA A 223 -3.22 -16.24 -5.97
C ALA A 223 -3.01 -14.78 -6.38
N ALA A 224 -3.85 -14.29 -7.29
CA ALA A 224 -3.83 -12.91 -7.75
C ALA A 224 -5.21 -12.27 -7.58
N TYR A 225 -5.30 -11.20 -6.78
CA TYR A 225 -6.50 -10.41 -6.54
C TYR A 225 -6.36 -9.04 -7.20
N GLN A 226 -7.13 -8.79 -8.26
CA GLN A 226 -7.09 -7.53 -9.00
C GLN A 226 -8.41 -6.78 -8.84
N ASN A 227 -8.32 -5.60 -8.25
CA ASN A 227 -9.45 -4.74 -7.90
C ASN A 227 -9.31 -3.40 -8.62
N LEU A 228 -10.28 -3.10 -9.49
CA LEU A 228 -10.34 -1.87 -10.27
C LEU A 228 -11.68 -1.20 -9.99
N ALA A 229 -11.67 -0.11 -9.22
CA ALA A 229 -12.88 0.57 -8.78
C ALA A 229 -13.91 -0.38 -8.14
N SER A 230 -13.46 -1.21 -7.20
CA SER A 230 -14.28 -2.24 -6.54
C SER A 230 -14.25 -2.12 -5.01
N ASN A 231 -15.17 -2.83 -4.36
CA ASN A 231 -15.14 -3.13 -2.93
C ASN A 231 -14.90 -4.62 -2.78
N ASP A 232 -13.85 -4.99 -2.06
CA ASP A 232 -13.46 -6.37 -1.86
C ASP A 232 -13.07 -6.60 -0.40
N SER A 233 -13.74 -7.56 0.24
CA SER A 233 -13.51 -7.93 1.62
C SER A 233 -12.82 -9.28 1.75
N CYS A 234 -12.28 -9.85 0.64
CA CYS A 234 -11.53 -11.10 0.68
C CYS A 234 -10.59 -11.07 1.88
N GLU A 235 -10.63 -12.12 2.71
CA GLU A 235 -9.81 -12.23 3.91
C GLU A 235 -8.36 -12.00 3.48
N PRO A 236 -7.78 -10.82 3.75
CA PRO A 236 -6.46 -10.52 3.28
C PRO A 236 -5.52 -11.57 3.88
N PRO A 237 -4.44 -11.97 3.19
CA PRO A 237 -3.30 -12.55 3.89
C PRO A 237 -3.05 -11.70 5.16
N PRO A 238 -2.76 -12.33 6.31
CA PRO A 238 -2.86 -11.70 7.62
C PRO A 238 -2.26 -10.29 7.60
N PRO A 239 -2.94 -9.29 8.21
CA PRO A 239 -2.57 -7.89 8.10
C PRO A 239 -1.09 -7.73 8.35
N ILE A 240 -0.35 -7.39 7.30
CA ILE A 240 1.09 -7.25 7.38
C ILE A 240 1.36 -6.00 8.22
N CYS A 241 2.11 -6.17 9.30
CA CYS A 241 2.54 -5.05 10.13
C CYS A 241 3.24 -4.02 9.23
N VAL A 242 2.71 -2.79 9.21
CA VAL A 242 3.18 -1.72 8.33
C VAL A 242 3.92 -0.62 9.13
N GLY A 243 5.26 -0.59 9.10
CA GLY A 243 6.06 0.50 9.69
C GLY A 243 7.47 0.09 10.12
N ALA A 244 8.33 1.04 10.51
CA ALA A 244 9.68 0.74 11.02
C ALA A 244 9.66 -0.01 12.37
N ALA A 245 8.55 0.09 13.11
CA ALA A 245 8.27 -0.73 14.30
C ALA A 245 7.98 -2.20 13.97
N CYS A 246 7.79 -2.53 12.70
CA CYS A 246 7.47 -3.87 12.20
C CYS A 246 8.71 -4.55 11.60
N GLY A 247 9.79 -4.66 12.38
CA GLY A 247 10.92 -5.53 12.01
C GLY A 247 10.45 -6.92 11.52
N PRO A 248 11.28 -7.63 10.75
CA PRO A 248 10.85 -8.65 9.82
C PRO A 248 9.98 -9.69 10.55
N PHE A 249 8.74 -9.85 10.10
CA PHE A 249 7.83 -10.92 10.53
C PHE A 249 7.22 -10.86 11.95
N GLN A 250 6.85 -9.68 12.48
CA GLN A 250 5.73 -9.70 13.43
C GLN A 250 4.41 -9.81 12.68
N THR A 251 4.03 -11.05 12.34
CA THR A 251 2.61 -11.41 12.34
C THR A 251 2.08 -10.94 13.69
N ALA A 252 0.99 -10.17 13.71
CA ALA A 252 0.27 -9.94 14.95
C ALA A 252 -0.04 -11.34 15.51
N GLN A 253 0.68 -11.75 16.56
CA GLN A 253 0.27 -12.90 17.36
C GLN A 253 -1.13 -12.53 17.83
N ALA A 254 -2.13 -13.18 17.27
CA ALA A 254 -3.42 -13.29 17.92
C ALA A 254 -3.12 -13.79 19.33
N GLY A 255 -3.35 -12.93 20.32
CA GLY A 255 -3.16 -13.28 21.72
C GLY A 255 -3.92 -14.56 22.03
N GLY A 256 -3.17 -15.59 22.43
CA GLY A 256 -3.58 -16.71 23.27
C GLY A 256 -4.96 -17.35 23.02
N GLY A 257 -4.96 -18.50 22.37
CA GLY A 257 -6.07 -19.45 22.44
C GLY A 257 -5.81 -20.71 21.65
N ASN A 258 -5.32 -21.76 22.33
CA ASN A 258 -5.21 -23.12 21.79
C ASN A 258 -6.52 -23.55 21.12
N GLY A 259 -6.51 -23.75 19.80
CA GLY A 259 -7.68 -24.20 19.07
C GLY A 259 -7.37 -24.40 17.59
N GLY A 260 -6.74 -25.52 17.26
CA GLY A 260 -6.49 -25.91 15.87
C GLY A 260 -7.79 -25.95 15.07
N TRP A 261 -7.92 -25.06 14.10
CA TRP A 261 -9.02 -25.07 13.15
C TRP A 261 -8.55 -25.68 11.84
N LYS A 262 -9.04 -26.88 11.53
CA LYS A 262 -8.89 -27.48 10.20
C LYS A 262 -10.01 -26.93 9.30
N PRO A 263 -9.72 -26.50 8.06
CA PRO A 263 -10.77 -26.11 7.14
C PRO A 263 -11.58 -27.35 6.74
N LYS A 264 -12.90 -27.31 6.96
CA LYS A 264 -13.83 -28.24 6.31
C LYS A 264 -14.13 -27.71 4.91
N ARG A 265 -14.11 -28.65 3.96
CA ARG A 265 -14.57 -28.48 2.57
C ARG A 265 -16.02 -28.02 2.51
#